data_AF-A0A832IYJ9-F1
#
_entry.id   AF-A0A832IYJ9-F1
#
_cell.length_a   1.000
_cell.length_b   1.000
_cell.length_c   1.000
_cell.angle_alpha   90.00
_cell.angle_beta   90.00
_cell.angle_gamma   90.00
#
_symmetry.space_group_name_H-M   'P 1'
#
loop_
_entity.id
_entity.type
_entity.pdbx_description
1 polymer ?
#
loop_
_entity_poly.entity_id
_entity_poly.type
_entity_poly.pdbx_seq_one_letter_code
_entity_poly.pdbx_strand_id
1 'polypeptide(L)'
;YQVTQFSEGRQKGERCSAAAAYLHPLLGRKNLTVITRAEVSRIVIEDGHATGVAYRRKGDDHEIKVRREVILSAGAFGSPKLLMLSGIGPVDELRAHGVKMLQELPGVGQNLQDHLDYIISYKSKRQDVIGLNPIGLMQLARAGLKWRKSGEGMFTTPFAEGGAFLRSDPALERPDLQLHFVVGIVDQHMRKIHLAHGFSCHVCVLRPQSRGHVGLTDANPASPPRIDPAFLSDPADLQALVRGARIMDDLLKAEPLAPWRGKRLYPVDRTDAGYEADIRARADTIYHPVGTCRMGRDDMAVVDPELRVRGVAGLRVVDASVMPRLVGGNTNAPTIMIAEKAADMIRLGG
;
A
#
# COMPACT_ATOMS: atom_id res chain seq x y z
N TYR A 1 -16.61 -5.24 -4.65
CA TYR A 1 -15.18 -5.04 -4.30
C TYR A 1 -15.10 -4.48 -2.89
N GLN A 2 -14.05 -4.80 -2.13
CA GLN A 2 -14.00 -4.47 -0.70
C GLN A 2 -13.68 -2.98 -0.50
N VAL A 3 -14.68 -2.18 -0.18
CA VAL A 3 -14.52 -0.86 0.42
C VAL A 3 -15.14 -0.89 1.81
N THR A 4 -14.40 -0.47 2.83
CA THR A 4 -14.96 -0.32 4.17
C THR A 4 -15.73 0.99 4.24
N GLN A 5 -17.03 0.92 4.48
CA GLN A 5 -17.93 2.07 4.53
C GLN A 5 -18.91 1.95 5.68
N PHE A 6 -19.41 3.09 6.14
CA PHE A 6 -20.54 3.10 7.06
C PHE A 6 -21.83 2.77 6.29
N SER A 7 -22.54 1.73 6.72
CA SER A 7 -23.81 1.30 6.12
C SER A 7 -25.00 2.11 6.63
N GLU A 8 -24.87 2.75 7.79
CA GLU A 8 -25.95 3.43 8.51
C GLU A 8 -25.46 4.71 9.22
N GLY A 9 -26.40 5.46 9.78
CA GLY A 9 -26.11 6.68 10.54
C GLY A 9 -25.76 7.88 9.67
N ARG A 10 -25.23 8.93 10.31
CA ARG A 10 -24.93 10.22 9.65
C ARG A 10 -23.82 10.14 8.60
N GLN A 11 -22.98 9.11 8.68
CA GLN A 11 -21.84 8.89 7.78
C GLN A 11 -22.16 7.84 6.70
N LYS A 12 -23.43 7.43 6.55
CA LYS A 12 -23.83 6.42 5.57
C LYS A 12 -23.26 6.73 4.18
N GLY A 13 -22.60 5.75 3.58
CA GLY A 13 -21.97 5.89 2.27
C GLY A 13 -20.63 6.65 2.26
N GLU A 14 -20.09 7.01 3.43
CA GLU A 14 -18.73 7.51 3.59
C GLU A 14 -17.75 6.37 3.83
N ARG A 15 -16.47 6.60 3.45
CA ARG A 15 -15.36 5.71 3.79
C ARG A 15 -15.23 5.56 5.31
N CYS A 16 -15.19 4.31 5.77
CA CYS A 16 -14.83 3.96 7.14
C CYS A 16 -13.32 3.63 7.17
N SER A 17 -12.50 4.63 7.53
CA SER A 17 -11.05 4.45 7.73
C SER A 17 -10.74 3.87 9.11
N ALA A 18 -9.51 3.38 9.31
CA ALA A 18 -9.05 2.98 10.65
C ALA A 18 -9.15 4.12 11.68
N ALA A 19 -8.86 5.37 11.28
CA ALA A 19 -9.05 6.52 12.17
C ALA A 19 -10.53 6.75 12.51
N ALA A 20 -11.43 6.65 11.52
CA ALA A 20 -12.86 6.81 11.76
C ALA A 20 -13.45 5.70 12.65
N ALA A 21 -12.97 4.46 12.51
CA ALA A 21 -13.43 3.32 13.29
C ALA A 21 -12.82 3.27 14.71
N TYR A 22 -11.51 3.45 14.84
CA TYR A 22 -10.78 3.20 16.10
C TYR A 22 -10.42 4.48 16.85
N LEU A 23 -10.10 5.58 16.16
CA LEU A 23 -9.53 6.77 16.79
C LEU A 23 -10.60 7.82 17.13
N HIS A 24 -11.38 8.24 16.14
CA HIS A 24 -12.33 9.36 16.27
C HIS A 24 -13.35 9.16 17.41
N PRO A 25 -13.93 7.97 17.63
CA PRO A 25 -14.86 7.75 18.74
C PRO A 25 -14.21 7.89 20.13
N LEU A 26 -12.88 7.85 20.20
CA LEU A 26 -12.11 7.81 21.45
C LEU A 26 -11.38 9.12 21.77
N LEU A 27 -11.44 10.13 20.90
CA LEU A 27 -10.70 11.40 21.04
C LEU A 27 -11.01 12.17 22.34
N GLY A 28 -12.18 11.95 22.95
CA GLY A 28 -12.55 12.57 24.22
C GLY A 28 -11.96 11.91 25.47
N ARG A 29 -11.27 10.76 25.34
CA ARG A 29 -10.70 10.03 26.47
C ARG A 29 -9.47 10.76 27.04
N LYS A 30 -9.48 11.04 28.35
CA LYS A 30 -8.37 11.74 29.06
C LYS A 30 -7.02 11.04 28.99
N ASN A 31 -7.00 9.73 28.72
CA ASN A 31 -5.78 8.92 28.61
C ASN A 31 -5.29 8.75 27.17
N LEU A 32 -5.83 9.50 26.20
CA LEU A 32 -5.40 9.51 24.81
C LEU A 32 -5.11 10.95 24.37
N THR A 33 -3.89 11.18 23.87
CA THR A 33 -3.49 12.45 23.27
C THR A 33 -3.12 12.21 21.81
N VAL A 34 -3.74 12.95 20.90
CA VAL A 34 -3.42 12.91 19.46
C VAL A 34 -2.76 14.21 19.05
N ILE A 35 -1.54 14.13 18.53
CA ILE A 35 -0.78 15.28 18.08
C ILE A 35 -0.64 15.20 16.55
N THR A 36 -1.42 15.99 15.82
CA THR A 36 -1.35 16.06 14.35
C THR A 36 -0.33 17.07 13.88
N ARG A 37 0.11 16.92 12.61
CA ARG A 37 1.13 17.77 11.97
C ARG A 37 2.45 17.77 12.77
N ALA A 38 2.81 16.59 13.26
CA ALA A 38 4.01 16.32 14.03
C ALA A 38 4.76 15.19 13.33
N GLU A 39 5.88 15.51 12.71
CA GLU A 39 6.72 14.54 12.00
C GLU A 39 7.78 14.03 12.97
N VAL A 40 7.78 12.73 13.25
CA VAL A 40 8.77 12.11 14.13
C VAL A 40 10.11 12.09 13.42
N SER A 41 11.14 12.62 14.07
CA SER A 41 12.48 12.77 13.49
C SER A 41 13.42 11.63 13.89
N ARG A 42 13.31 11.14 15.13
CA ARG A 42 14.06 9.99 15.65
C ARG A 42 13.37 9.38 16.88
N ILE A 43 13.68 8.12 17.15
CA ILE A 43 13.43 7.46 18.42
C ILE A 43 14.63 7.74 19.34
N VAL A 44 14.37 8.11 20.59
CA VAL A 44 15.42 8.35 21.60
C VAL A 44 15.74 7.03 22.27
N ILE A 45 17.02 6.65 22.24
CA ILE A 45 17.51 5.36 22.75
C ILE A 45 18.64 5.63 23.73
N GLU A 46 18.51 5.07 24.93
CA GLU A 46 19.47 5.16 26.03
C GLU A 46 19.75 3.74 26.52
N ASP A 47 21.02 3.34 26.58
CA ASP A 47 21.46 2.02 27.04
C ASP A 47 20.71 0.82 26.42
N GLY A 48 20.41 0.91 25.12
CA GLY A 48 19.69 -0.12 24.37
C GLY A 48 18.18 -0.15 24.61
N HIS A 49 17.61 0.87 25.26
CA HIS A 49 16.18 0.99 25.54
C HIS A 49 15.59 2.24 24.88
N ALA A 50 14.43 2.11 24.23
CA ALA A 50 13.70 3.26 23.69
C ALA A 50 13.01 4.05 24.80
N THR A 51 13.51 5.26 25.09
CA THR A 51 13.04 6.10 26.21
C THR A 51 12.19 7.29 25.77
N GLY A 52 12.08 7.54 24.47
CA GLY A 52 11.25 8.64 23.96
C GLY A 52 11.21 8.75 22.45
N VAL A 53 10.56 9.81 21.97
CA VAL A 53 10.51 10.18 20.55
C VAL A 53 10.74 11.68 20.41
N ALA A 54 11.58 12.06 19.45
CA ALA A 54 11.74 13.43 19.02
C ALA A 54 10.88 13.68 17.78
N TYR A 55 10.22 14.82 17.69
CA TYR A 55 9.38 15.19 16.55
C TYR A 55 9.41 16.68 16.29
N ARG A 56 9.14 17.07 15.04
CA ARG A 56 9.02 18.47 14.63
C ARG A 56 7.56 18.86 14.45
N ARG A 57 7.17 20.01 14.97
CA ARG A 57 5.82 20.57 14.80
C ARG A 57 5.88 22.08 14.69
N LYS A 58 5.28 22.63 13.63
CA LYS A 58 5.30 24.08 13.33
C LYS A 58 6.71 24.71 13.26
N GLY A 59 7.73 23.91 12.92
CA GLY A 59 9.12 24.35 12.82
C GLY A 59 9.94 24.13 14.10
N ASP A 60 9.29 23.83 15.22
CA ASP A 60 9.95 23.59 16.51
C ASP A 60 10.23 22.10 16.73
N ASP A 61 11.38 21.81 17.33
CA ASP A 61 11.74 20.45 17.75
C ASP A 61 11.23 20.19 19.18
N HIS A 62 10.60 19.03 19.36
CA HIS A 62 10.01 18.58 20.61
C HIS A 62 10.47 17.16 20.93
N GLU A 63 10.39 16.79 22.21
CA GLU A 63 10.67 15.44 22.66
C GLU A 63 9.61 14.99 23.69
N ILE A 64 9.19 13.73 23.60
CA ILE A 64 8.29 13.09 24.58
C ILE A 64 8.98 11.87 25.15
N LYS A 65 9.04 11.81 26.49
CA LYS A 65 9.52 10.64 27.23
C LYS A 65 8.44 9.56 27.34
N VAL A 66 8.88 8.32 27.28
CA VAL A 66 8.03 7.12 27.25
C VAL A 66 8.38 6.24 28.44
N ARG A 67 7.36 5.82 29.20
CA ARG A 67 7.55 5.01 30.43
C ARG A 67 7.57 3.50 30.19
N ARG A 68 7.06 3.04 29.06
CA ARG A 68 6.87 1.60 28.79
C ARG A 68 7.42 1.20 27.44
N GLU A 69 6.82 1.70 26.37
CA GLU A 69 7.11 1.20 25.03
C GLU A 69 6.79 2.25 23.95
N VAL A 70 7.64 2.29 22.93
CA VAL A 70 7.41 3.01 21.67
C VAL A 70 6.86 2.01 20.65
N ILE A 71 5.74 2.35 20.01
CA ILE A 71 5.14 1.56 18.93
C ILE A 71 5.29 2.33 17.64
N LEU A 72 6.07 1.80 16.72
CA LEU A 72 6.31 2.37 15.41
C LEU A 72 5.28 1.84 14.40
N SER A 73 4.45 2.75 13.88
CA SER A 73 3.42 2.46 12.87
C SER A 73 3.52 3.42 11.67
N ALA A 74 4.74 3.67 11.19
CA ALA A 74 5.02 4.61 10.08
C ALA A 74 4.98 3.94 8.69
N GLY A 75 4.56 2.67 8.61
CA GLY A 75 4.35 1.92 7.38
C GLY A 75 5.63 1.41 6.74
N ALA A 76 5.48 0.69 5.62
CA ALA A 76 6.59 0.02 4.93
C ALA A 76 7.70 0.95 4.40
N PHE A 77 7.48 2.27 4.35
CA PHE A 77 8.52 3.24 3.97
C PHE A 77 9.02 4.04 5.16
N GLY A 78 8.10 4.52 6.02
CA GLY A 78 8.44 5.39 7.14
C GLY A 78 9.13 4.66 8.29
N SER A 79 8.70 3.44 8.60
CA SER A 79 9.24 2.66 9.72
C SER A 79 10.72 2.31 9.53
N PRO A 80 11.18 1.72 8.41
CA PRO A 80 12.60 1.46 8.22
C PRO A 80 13.43 2.75 8.18
N LYS A 81 12.93 3.82 7.55
CA LYS A 81 13.60 5.14 7.53
C LYS A 81 13.81 5.66 8.95
N LEU A 82 12.79 5.61 9.79
CA LEU A 82 12.88 6.13 11.15
C LEU A 82 13.81 5.28 12.02
N LEU A 83 13.79 3.94 11.87
CA LEU A 83 14.76 3.07 12.53
C LEU A 83 16.19 3.45 12.15
N MET A 84 16.46 3.63 10.85
CA MET A 84 17.80 4.01 10.36
C MET A 84 18.22 5.38 10.89
N LEU A 85 17.36 6.41 10.82
CA LEU A 85 17.63 7.73 11.40
C LEU A 85 17.85 7.70 12.92
N SER A 86 17.34 6.67 13.60
CA SER A 86 17.53 6.44 15.03
C SER A 86 18.77 5.58 15.35
N GLY A 87 19.60 5.27 14.35
CA GLY A 87 20.82 4.47 14.52
C GLY A 87 20.58 2.96 14.54
N ILE A 88 19.43 2.47 14.08
CA ILE A 88 19.09 1.04 13.99
C ILE A 88 19.00 0.64 12.51
N GLY A 89 19.94 -0.17 12.01
CA GLY A 89 19.89 -0.61 10.62
C GLY A 89 21.22 -1.17 10.08
N PRO A 90 21.38 -1.25 8.74
CA PRO A 90 22.60 -1.75 8.11
C PRO A 90 23.79 -0.80 8.34
N VAL A 91 24.94 -1.35 8.72
CA VAL A 91 26.14 -0.56 9.07
C VAL A 91 26.55 0.39 7.95
N ASP A 92 26.59 -0.10 6.72
CA ASP A 92 27.06 0.68 5.57
C ASP A 92 26.10 1.84 5.24
N GLU A 93 24.79 1.61 5.33
CA GLU A 93 23.77 2.64 5.10
C GLU A 93 23.86 3.74 6.17
N LEU A 94 24.00 3.37 7.45
CA LEU A 94 24.12 4.35 8.53
C LEU A 94 25.41 5.16 8.41
N ARG A 95 26.54 4.49 8.13
CA ARG A 95 27.84 5.13 7.96
C ARG A 95 27.84 6.09 6.77
N ALA A 96 27.27 5.70 5.63
CA ALA A 96 27.22 6.51 4.42
C ALA A 96 26.52 7.87 4.63
N HIS A 97 25.58 7.94 5.58
CA HIS A 97 24.82 9.16 5.88
C HIS A 97 25.23 9.80 7.22
N GLY A 98 26.33 9.36 7.84
CA GLY A 98 26.83 9.93 9.09
C GLY A 98 25.93 9.72 10.30
N VAL A 99 25.07 8.70 10.28
CA VAL A 99 24.20 8.37 11.41
C VAL A 99 24.96 7.48 12.39
N LYS A 100 24.99 7.86 13.67
CA LYS A 100 25.61 7.05 14.73
C LYS A 100 24.86 5.73 14.87
N MET A 101 25.54 4.62 14.60
CA MET A 101 24.99 3.29 14.83
C MET A 101 24.85 3.00 16.33
N LEU A 102 23.67 2.54 16.71
CA LEU A 102 23.33 2.09 18.07
C LEU A 102 23.05 0.58 18.10
N GLN A 103 22.40 0.06 17.06
CA GLN A 103 22.11 -1.36 16.90
C GLN A 103 22.20 -1.75 15.43
N GLU A 104 23.06 -2.73 15.12
CA GLU A 104 23.09 -3.31 13.78
C GLU A 104 21.87 -4.20 13.57
N LEU A 105 21.09 -3.93 12.52
CA LEU A 105 20.03 -4.79 12.01
C LEU A 105 20.04 -4.75 10.48
N PRO A 106 20.74 -5.67 9.80
CA PRO A 106 20.94 -5.61 8.36
C PRO A 106 19.63 -5.79 7.56
N GLY A 107 18.58 -6.32 8.19
CA GLY A 107 17.25 -6.46 7.58
C GLY A 107 16.44 -5.17 7.47
N VAL A 108 16.79 -4.09 8.18
CA VAL A 108 16.02 -2.83 8.14
C VAL A 108 16.10 -2.24 6.74
N GLY A 109 14.93 -1.96 6.16
CA GLY A 109 14.79 -1.43 4.81
C GLY A 109 14.88 -2.48 3.71
N GLN A 110 15.27 -3.72 4.00
CA GLN A 110 15.40 -4.79 3.00
C GLN A 110 14.06 -5.49 2.74
N ASN A 111 14.00 -6.38 1.74
CA ASN A 111 12.83 -7.23 1.49
C ASN A 111 11.54 -6.42 1.20
N LEU A 112 11.66 -5.24 0.60
CA LEU A 112 10.51 -4.49 0.10
C LEU A 112 9.79 -5.34 -0.95
N GLN A 113 8.52 -5.59 -0.71
CA GLN A 113 7.63 -6.32 -1.61
C GLN A 113 6.42 -5.44 -1.87
N ASP A 114 5.94 -5.45 -3.11
CA ASP A 114 4.73 -4.75 -3.50
C ASP A 114 4.07 -5.47 -4.67
N HIS A 115 2.76 -5.34 -4.75
CA HIS A 115 1.98 -5.86 -5.85
C HIS A 115 2.23 -5.01 -7.11
N LEU A 116 2.86 -5.62 -8.11
CA LEU A 116 3.04 -5.01 -9.43
C LEU A 116 1.78 -5.24 -10.27
N ASP A 117 1.29 -4.17 -10.90
CA ASP A 117 0.04 -4.14 -11.61
C ASP A 117 0.20 -3.63 -13.05
N TYR A 118 -0.55 -4.23 -13.98
CA TYR A 118 -0.58 -3.85 -15.37
C TYR A 118 -2.02 -3.59 -15.83
N ILE A 119 -2.25 -2.41 -16.42
CA ILE A 119 -3.60 -1.93 -16.73
C ILE A 119 -3.86 -1.97 -18.24
N ILE A 120 -4.99 -2.58 -18.61
CA ILE A 120 -5.56 -2.54 -19.97
C ILE A 120 -6.85 -1.71 -19.93
N SER A 121 -6.89 -0.63 -20.71
CA SER A 121 -8.00 0.33 -20.70
C SER A 121 -8.65 0.49 -22.07
N TYR A 122 -9.97 0.68 -22.08
CA TYR A 122 -10.77 0.90 -23.27
C TYR A 122 -11.63 2.16 -23.12
N LYS A 123 -11.76 2.93 -24.21
CA LYS A 123 -12.89 3.84 -24.35
C LYS A 123 -14.17 3.02 -24.44
N SER A 124 -15.23 3.50 -23.81
CA SER A 124 -16.54 2.84 -23.82
C SER A 124 -17.43 3.40 -24.93
N LYS A 125 -18.16 2.51 -25.62
CA LYS A 125 -19.25 2.90 -26.54
C LYS A 125 -20.50 3.35 -25.77
N ARG A 126 -20.73 2.78 -24.58
CA ARG A 126 -21.82 3.14 -23.66
C ARG A 126 -21.37 4.18 -22.64
N GLN A 127 -22.35 4.91 -22.11
CA GLN A 127 -22.16 6.02 -21.16
C GLN A 127 -22.61 5.67 -19.74
N ASP A 128 -22.85 4.39 -19.45
CA ASP A 128 -23.20 3.85 -18.12
C ASP A 128 -21.95 3.41 -17.33
N VAL A 129 -20.77 3.83 -17.77
CA VAL A 129 -19.51 3.80 -17.04
C VAL A 129 -19.08 5.23 -16.73
N ILE A 130 -18.12 5.40 -15.81
CA ILE A 130 -17.60 6.71 -15.44
C ILE A 130 -16.90 7.36 -16.64
N GLY A 131 -17.22 8.63 -16.87
CA GLY A 131 -16.52 9.48 -17.82
C GLY A 131 -16.27 10.87 -17.25
N LEU A 132 -15.17 11.48 -17.67
CA LEU A 132 -14.79 12.84 -17.27
C LEU A 132 -15.03 13.88 -18.38
N ASN A 133 -15.81 13.52 -19.42
CA ASN A 133 -16.32 14.46 -20.40
C ASN A 133 -17.53 15.24 -19.84
N PRO A 134 -18.02 16.30 -20.52
CA PRO A 134 -19.12 17.12 -20.00
C PRO A 134 -20.37 16.34 -19.56
N ILE A 135 -20.76 15.31 -20.31
CA ILE A 135 -21.91 14.45 -19.97
C ILE A 135 -21.63 13.68 -18.69
N GLY A 136 -20.47 13.02 -18.60
CA GLY A 136 -20.06 12.27 -17.42
C GLY A 136 -19.91 13.14 -16.17
N LEU A 137 -19.38 14.36 -16.32
CA LEU A 137 -19.30 15.34 -15.22
C LEU A 137 -20.70 15.76 -14.72
N MET A 138 -21.67 15.95 -15.62
CA MET A 138 -23.06 16.19 -15.22
C MET A 138 -23.67 14.99 -14.49
N GLN A 139 -23.38 13.77 -14.93
CA GLN A 139 -23.83 12.54 -14.25
C GLN A 139 -23.22 12.44 -12.84
N LEU A 140 -21.92 12.71 -12.71
CA LEU A 140 -21.23 12.77 -11.41
C LEU A 140 -21.82 13.86 -10.51
N ALA A 141 -22.08 15.06 -11.03
CA ALA A 141 -22.72 16.13 -10.24
C ALA A 141 -24.08 15.70 -9.68
N ARG A 142 -24.93 15.07 -10.51
CA ARG A 142 -26.24 14.52 -10.07
C ARG A 142 -26.07 13.40 -9.04
N ALA A 143 -25.10 12.51 -9.24
CA ALA A 143 -24.80 11.46 -8.28
C ALA A 143 -24.31 12.01 -6.93
N GLY A 144 -23.53 13.10 -6.94
CA GLY A 144 -23.06 13.77 -5.74
C GLY A 144 -24.19 14.40 -4.94
N LEU A 145 -25.17 15.01 -5.63
CA LEU A 145 -26.39 15.51 -4.99
C LEU A 145 -27.21 14.38 -4.36
N LYS A 146 -27.35 13.23 -5.06
CA LYS A 146 -28.02 12.04 -4.50
C LYS A 146 -27.31 11.53 -3.24
N TRP A 147 -26.00 11.37 -3.31
CA TRP A 147 -25.18 10.92 -2.19
C TRP A 147 -25.30 11.88 -1.00
N ARG A 148 -25.20 13.19 -1.21
CA ARG A 148 -25.34 14.18 -0.14
C ARG A 148 -26.70 14.11 0.57
N LYS A 149 -27.76 13.73 -0.16
CA LYS A 149 -29.13 13.62 0.40
C LYS A 149 -29.37 12.31 1.15
N SER A 150 -28.75 11.20 0.72
CA SER A 150 -29.16 9.85 1.13
C SER A 150 -28.03 8.93 1.62
N GLY A 151 -26.77 9.31 1.39
CA GLY A 151 -25.62 8.43 1.59
C GLY A 151 -25.56 7.28 0.59
N GLU A 152 -26.23 7.40 -0.56
CA GLU A 152 -26.36 6.33 -1.56
C GLU A 152 -25.95 6.77 -2.96
N GLY A 153 -25.67 5.80 -3.83
CA GLY A 153 -25.41 6.01 -5.24
C GLY A 153 -23.92 5.97 -5.58
N MET A 154 -23.55 6.50 -6.73
CA MET A 154 -22.22 6.29 -7.34
C MET A 154 -21.03 6.80 -6.50
N PHE A 155 -21.22 7.68 -5.53
CA PHE A 155 -20.13 8.09 -4.63
C PHE A 155 -19.87 7.08 -3.49
N THR A 156 -20.68 6.03 -3.37
CA THR A 156 -20.44 4.92 -2.44
C THR A 156 -19.68 3.77 -3.10
N THR A 157 -19.25 3.88 -4.36
CA THR A 157 -18.42 2.85 -4.99
C THR A 157 -16.93 3.21 -4.96
N PRO A 158 -16.01 2.24 -4.83
CA PRO A 158 -14.59 2.43 -5.12
C PRO A 158 -14.28 2.44 -6.63
N PHE A 159 -15.30 2.32 -7.49
CA PHE A 159 -15.26 2.18 -8.96
C PHE A 159 -14.63 0.89 -9.49
N ALA A 160 -13.85 0.16 -8.69
CA ALA A 160 -13.58 -1.25 -8.92
C ALA A 160 -14.83 -2.05 -8.55
N GLU A 161 -15.49 -2.69 -9.52
CA GLU A 161 -16.81 -3.31 -9.34
C GLU A 161 -16.80 -4.83 -9.51
N GLY A 162 -15.90 -5.35 -10.35
CA GLY A 162 -15.72 -6.78 -10.57
C GLY A 162 -14.29 -7.20 -10.30
N GLY A 163 -14.06 -8.45 -9.91
CA GLY A 163 -12.72 -8.99 -9.73
C GLY A 163 -12.67 -10.49 -9.77
N ALA A 164 -11.47 -11.02 -9.92
CA ALA A 164 -11.21 -12.45 -9.90
C ALA A 164 -9.84 -12.74 -9.30
N PHE A 165 -9.72 -13.86 -8.61
CA PHE A 165 -8.44 -14.46 -8.24
C PHE A 165 -8.25 -15.68 -9.12
N LEU A 166 -7.18 -15.69 -9.91
CA LEU A 166 -6.93 -16.78 -10.85
C LEU A 166 -5.48 -17.23 -10.84
N ARG A 167 -5.26 -18.42 -11.37
CA ARG A 167 -3.94 -18.98 -11.64
C ARG A 167 -3.53 -18.60 -13.05
N SER A 168 -2.38 -17.97 -13.20
CA SER A 168 -1.76 -17.69 -14.51
C SER A 168 -1.31 -18.96 -15.21
N ASP A 169 -1.01 -20.00 -14.43
CA ASP A 169 -0.63 -21.34 -14.88
C ASP A 169 -1.45 -22.39 -14.10
N PRO A 170 -2.17 -23.31 -14.78
CA PRO A 170 -2.92 -24.39 -14.14
C PRO A 170 -2.13 -25.26 -13.15
N ALA A 171 -0.81 -25.35 -13.31
CA ALA A 171 0.07 -26.10 -12.42
C ALA A 171 0.25 -25.47 -11.03
N LEU A 172 -0.13 -24.20 -10.84
CA LEU A 172 -0.03 -23.52 -9.55
C LEU A 172 -1.04 -24.05 -8.54
N GLU A 173 -0.62 -24.16 -7.28
CA GLU A 173 -1.49 -24.63 -6.20
C GLU A 173 -2.58 -23.62 -5.78
N ARG A 174 -2.34 -22.33 -6.04
CA ARG A 174 -3.23 -21.23 -5.62
C ARG A 174 -3.13 -20.04 -6.58
N PRO A 175 -4.16 -19.16 -6.63
CA PRO A 175 -4.16 -17.99 -7.50
C PRO A 175 -2.94 -17.09 -7.28
N ASP A 176 -2.20 -16.75 -8.32
CA ASP A 176 -1.07 -15.82 -8.34
C ASP A 176 -1.42 -14.47 -8.97
N LEU A 177 -2.60 -14.34 -9.59
CA LEU A 177 -3.10 -13.10 -10.16
C LEU A 177 -4.40 -12.65 -9.50
N GLN A 178 -4.54 -11.33 -9.33
CA GLN A 178 -5.80 -10.66 -9.02
C GLN A 178 -6.19 -9.72 -10.15
N LEU A 179 -7.42 -9.89 -10.64
CA LEU A 179 -8.01 -9.03 -11.64
C LEU A 179 -8.94 -8.00 -10.98
N HIS A 180 -8.90 -6.76 -11.45
CA HIS A 180 -9.83 -5.70 -11.05
C HIS A 180 -10.49 -5.11 -12.29
N PHE A 181 -11.81 -5.08 -12.32
CA PHE A 181 -12.61 -4.40 -13.33
C PHE A 181 -13.08 -3.06 -12.77
N VAL A 182 -12.56 -1.97 -13.33
CA VAL A 182 -12.88 -0.60 -12.93
C VAL A 182 -13.79 0.03 -13.97
N VAL A 183 -14.95 0.53 -13.55
CA VAL A 183 -15.93 1.19 -14.42
C VAL A 183 -15.53 2.62 -14.81
N GLY A 184 -14.22 2.87 -14.98
CA GLY A 184 -13.64 4.16 -15.36
C GLY A 184 -12.26 3.95 -15.99
N ILE A 185 -11.74 4.94 -16.71
CA ILE A 185 -10.36 4.89 -17.23
C ILE A 185 -9.40 5.30 -16.11
N VAL A 186 -8.66 4.33 -15.58
CA VAL A 186 -7.51 4.58 -14.71
C VAL A 186 -6.25 4.51 -15.56
N ASP A 187 -5.51 5.61 -15.64
CA ASP A 187 -4.24 5.69 -16.37
C ASP A 187 -3.22 6.47 -15.54
N GLN A 188 -2.05 5.85 -15.32
CA GLN A 188 -1.02 6.33 -14.39
C GLN A 188 -1.60 6.76 -13.03
N HIS A 189 -2.43 5.92 -12.40
CA HIS A 189 -3.12 6.25 -11.14
C HIS A 189 -3.89 7.58 -11.17
N MET A 190 -4.60 7.84 -12.27
CA MET A 190 -5.35 9.08 -12.54
C MET A 190 -4.49 10.33 -12.74
N ARG A 191 -3.16 10.22 -12.82
CA ARG A 191 -2.27 11.34 -13.18
C ARG A 191 -2.46 11.75 -14.65
N LYS A 192 -2.89 10.82 -15.51
CA LYS A 192 -3.24 11.08 -16.90
C LYS A 192 -4.75 11.01 -17.10
N ILE A 193 -5.38 12.18 -17.23
CA ILE A 193 -6.83 12.32 -17.35
C ILE A 193 -7.26 12.12 -18.81
N HIS A 194 -8.34 11.35 -19.02
CA HIS A 194 -8.97 11.15 -20.32
C HIS A 194 -10.40 11.69 -20.30
N LEU A 195 -10.71 12.62 -21.21
CA LEU A 195 -12.06 13.20 -21.36
C LEU A 195 -12.99 12.26 -22.16
N ALA A 196 -13.15 11.03 -21.68
CA ALA A 196 -13.97 9.99 -22.32
C ALA A 196 -14.67 9.12 -21.27
N HIS A 197 -15.75 8.45 -21.68
CA HIS A 197 -16.25 7.28 -20.96
C HIS A 197 -15.33 6.10 -21.24
N GLY A 198 -15.12 5.24 -20.26
CA GLY A 198 -14.34 4.03 -20.45
C GLY A 198 -14.27 3.17 -19.22
N PHE A 199 -13.53 2.09 -19.34
CA PHE A 199 -13.27 1.15 -18.26
C PHE A 199 -11.81 0.71 -18.33
N SER A 200 -11.30 0.23 -17.21
CA SER A 200 -9.92 -0.25 -17.08
C SER A 200 -9.90 -1.56 -16.32
N CYS A 201 -8.94 -2.39 -16.68
CA CYS A 201 -8.81 -3.73 -16.14
C CYS A 201 -7.38 -3.96 -15.70
N HIS A 202 -7.23 -4.27 -14.42
CA HIS A 202 -5.95 -4.41 -13.74
C HIS A 202 -5.58 -5.88 -13.68
N VAL A 203 -4.31 -6.19 -13.95
CA VAL A 203 -3.69 -7.50 -13.81
C VAL A 203 -2.58 -7.37 -12.78
N CYS A 204 -2.86 -7.82 -11.57
CA CYS A 204 -1.98 -7.65 -10.42
C CYS A 204 -1.31 -8.98 -10.05
N VAL A 205 0.02 -9.00 -9.94
CA VAL A 205 0.78 -10.16 -9.43
C VAL A 205 0.69 -10.19 -7.92
N LEU A 206 0.16 -11.27 -7.34
CA LEU A 206 -0.09 -11.41 -5.91
C LEU A 206 1.10 -11.93 -5.10
N ARG A 207 2.05 -12.57 -5.77
CA ARG A 207 3.19 -13.25 -5.13
C ARG A 207 4.48 -12.94 -5.88
N PRO A 208 4.87 -11.65 -5.93
CA PRO A 208 6.07 -11.24 -6.65
C PRO A 208 7.31 -11.89 -6.02
N GLN A 209 8.27 -12.24 -6.87
CA GLN A 209 9.59 -12.75 -6.46
C GLN A 209 10.62 -11.62 -6.35
N SER A 210 10.45 -10.52 -7.10
CA SER A 210 11.26 -9.32 -6.95
C SER A 210 11.29 -8.81 -5.50
N ARG A 211 12.46 -8.36 -5.07
CA ARG A 211 12.71 -7.78 -3.74
C ARG A 211 13.45 -6.48 -3.89
N GLY A 212 12.82 -5.41 -3.42
CA GLY A 212 13.39 -4.08 -3.37
C GLY A 212 13.98 -3.75 -2.00
N HIS A 213 14.31 -2.48 -1.83
CA HIS A 213 14.78 -1.91 -0.58
C HIS A 213 14.34 -0.45 -0.37
N VAL A 214 14.41 -0.01 0.88
CA VAL A 214 14.20 1.36 1.35
C VAL A 214 15.43 1.81 2.12
N GLY A 215 16.03 2.92 1.69
CA GLY A 215 17.23 3.52 2.27
C GLY A 215 17.02 4.97 2.70
N LEU A 216 18.07 5.56 3.26
CA LEU A 216 18.16 6.99 3.53
C LEU A 216 18.63 7.73 2.27
N THR A 217 18.18 8.95 2.08
CA THR A 217 18.79 9.87 1.10
C THR A 217 19.91 10.68 1.76
N ASP A 218 19.71 11.03 3.03
CA ASP A 218 20.60 11.78 3.91
C ASP A 218 20.16 11.55 5.37
N ALA A 219 20.81 12.22 6.32
CA ALA A 219 20.43 12.18 7.74
C ALA A 219 19.33 13.19 8.13
N ASN A 220 18.76 13.93 7.17
CA ASN A 220 17.69 14.89 7.44
C ASN A 220 16.35 14.14 7.52
N PRO A 221 15.65 14.18 8.67
CA PRO A 221 14.37 13.50 8.81
C PRO A 221 13.29 13.98 7.85
N ALA A 222 13.38 15.20 7.33
CA ALA A 222 12.42 15.75 6.36
C ALA A 222 12.68 15.27 4.92
N SER A 223 13.86 14.72 4.62
CA SER A 223 14.17 14.21 3.27
C SER A 223 13.39 12.92 2.99
N PRO A 224 12.88 12.69 1.77
CA PRO A 224 12.20 11.45 1.44
C PRO A 224 13.16 10.25 1.52
N PRO A 225 12.66 9.05 1.86
CA PRO A 225 13.49 7.84 1.78
C PRO A 225 13.84 7.53 0.32
N ARG A 226 14.98 6.88 0.11
CA ARG A 226 15.32 6.25 -1.17
C ARG A 226 14.50 4.97 -1.28
N ILE A 227 13.64 4.85 -2.30
CA ILE A 227 12.79 3.68 -2.51
C ILE A 227 13.13 3.07 -3.85
N ASP A 228 13.56 1.81 -3.84
CA ASP A 228 13.75 1.01 -5.03
C ASP A 228 12.96 -0.30 -4.88
N PRO A 229 11.78 -0.43 -5.50
CA PRO A 229 11.00 -1.66 -5.46
C PRO A 229 11.64 -2.82 -6.22
N ALA A 230 12.64 -2.56 -7.07
CA ALA A 230 13.28 -3.52 -7.97
C ALA A 230 12.26 -4.33 -8.79
N PHE A 231 11.18 -3.68 -9.26
CA PHE A 231 10.14 -4.35 -10.05
C PHE A 231 10.74 -5.03 -11.28
N LEU A 232 10.30 -6.27 -11.54
CA LEU A 232 10.75 -7.10 -12.66
C LEU A 232 12.25 -7.48 -12.62
N SER A 233 12.90 -7.36 -11.46
CA SER A 233 14.25 -7.91 -11.24
C SER A 233 14.26 -9.44 -11.30
N ASP A 234 13.16 -10.09 -10.93
CA ASP A 234 12.97 -11.52 -11.11
C ASP A 234 12.12 -11.74 -12.38
N PRO A 235 12.59 -12.54 -13.36
CA PRO A 235 11.86 -12.77 -14.60
C PRO A 235 10.50 -13.44 -14.39
N ALA A 236 10.28 -14.16 -13.28
CA ALA A 236 9.01 -14.82 -13.00
C ALA A 236 7.84 -13.83 -12.91
N ASP A 237 8.09 -12.62 -12.40
CA ASP A 237 7.07 -11.58 -12.24
C ASP A 237 6.61 -11.04 -13.59
N LEU A 238 7.55 -10.82 -14.51
CA LEU A 238 7.23 -10.42 -15.89
C LEU A 238 6.40 -11.50 -16.59
N GLN A 239 6.82 -12.77 -16.46
CA GLN A 239 6.12 -13.88 -17.12
C GLN A 239 4.70 -14.07 -16.56
N ALA A 240 4.49 -13.86 -15.25
CA ALA A 240 3.16 -13.86 -14.66
C ALA A 240 2.27 -12.74 -15.23
N LEU A 241 2.80 -11.52 -15.39
CA LEU A 241 2.07 -10.41 -16.01
C LEU A 241 1.76 -10.66 -17.48
N VAL A 242 2.69 -11.21 -18.27
CA VAL A 242 2.45 -11.54 -19.69
C VAL A 242 1.31 -12.56 -19.81
N ARG A 243 1.31 -13.63 -19.01
CA ARG A 243 0.20 -14.60 -18.96
C ARG A 243 -1.11 -13.94 -18.55
N GLY A 244 -1.09 -13.10 -17.51
CA GLY A 244 -2.26 -12.37 -17.03
C GLY A 244 -2.83 -11.38 -18.06
N ALA A 245 -1.95 -10.69 -18.80
CA ALA A 245 -2.34 -9.76 -19.86
C ALA A 245 -3.04 -10.49 -21.02
N ARG A 246 -2.58 -11.69 -21.38
CA ARG A 246 -3.25 -12.54 -22.38
C ARG A 246 -4.64 -12.96 -21.93
N ILE A 247 -4.75 -13.49 -20.71
CA ILE A 247 -6.03 -13.88 -20.10
C ILE A 247 -6.99 -12.70 -20.10
N MET A 248 -6.52 -11.52 -19.66
CA MET A 248 -7.33 -10.31 -19.64
C MET A 248 -7.75 -9.87 -21.04
N ASP A 249 -6.87 -9.93 -22.04
CA ASP A 249 -7.22 -9.58 -23.42
C ASP A 249 -8.31 -10.50 -24.00
N ASP A 250 -8.28 -11.79 -23.67
CA ASP A 250 -9.31 -12.73 -24.12
C ASP A 250 -10.64 -12.49 -23.40
N LEU A 251 -10.60 -12.22 -22.08
CA LEU A 251 -11.79 -11.81 -21.31
C LEU A 251 -12.40 -10.52 -21.87
N LEU A 252 -11.58 -9.51 -22.15
CA LEU A 252 -12.01 -8.25 -22.72
C LEU A 252 -12.58 -8.39 -24.13
N LYS A 253 -12.23 -9.45 -24.86
CA LYS A 253 -12.76 -9.78 -26.19
C LYS A 253 -14.06 -10.58 -26.17
N ALA A 254 -14.47 -11.11 -25.01
CA ALA A 254 -15.71 -11.85 -24.87
C ALA A 254 -16.94 -11.02 -25.29
N GLU A 255 -17.98 -11.72 -25.75
CA GLU A 255 -19.19 -11.09 -26.29
C GLU A 255 -19.99 -10.24 -25.29
N PRO A 256 -20.09 -10.60 -24.00
CA PRO A 256 -20.79 -9.76 -23.01
C PRO A 256 -20.21 -8.34 -22.88
N LEU A 257 -18.94 -8.13 -23.22
CA LEU A 257 -18.31 -6.80 -23.20
C LEU A 257 -18.41 -6.05 -24.53
N ALA A 258 -18.88 -6.66 -25.62
CA ALA A 258 -18.97 -6.03 -26.93
C ALA A 258 -19.77 -4.70 -26.96
N PRO A 259 -20.87 -4.54 -26.20
CA PRO A 259 -21.61 -3.28 -26.12
C PRO A 259 -20.81 -2.13 -25.49
N TRP A 260 -19.86 -2.43 -24.59
CA TRP A 260 -19.00 -1.44 -23.95
C TRP A 260 -17.68 -1.24 -24.71
N ARG A 261 -17.11 -2.30 -25.27
CA ARG A 261 -15.77 -2.31 -25.87
C ARG A 261 -15.65 -1.37 -27.07
N GLY A 262 -15.07 -0.19 -26.86
CA GLY A 262 -14.64 0.75 -27.90
C GLY A 262 -13.16 0.57 -28.26
N LYS A 263 -12.45 1.69 -28.48
CA LYS A 263 -11.02 1.67 -28.83
C LYS A 263 -10.15 1.43 -27.58
N ARG A 264 -9.22 0.46 -27.67
CA ARG A 264 -8.17 0.26 -26.65
C ARG A 264 -7.30 1.52 -26.57
N LEU A 265 -7.00 1.96 -25.35
CA LEU A 265 -6.26 3.19 -25.12
C LEU A 265 -4.81 3.10 -25.62
N TYR A 266 -4.16 1.97 -25.31
CA TYR A 266 -2.81 1.63 -25.73
C TYR A 266 -2.84 0.31 -26.51
N PRO A 267 -2.79 0.33 -27.85
CA PRO A 267 -2.64 -0.87 -28.65
C PRO A 267 -1.34 -1.59 -28.30
N VAL A 268 -1.38 -2.92 -28.28
CA VAL A 268 -0.20 -3.76 -28.03
C VAL A 268 -0.08 -4.79 -29.15
N ASP A 269 1.16 -5.08 -29.56
CA ASP A 269 1.41 -6.28 -30.36
C ASP A 269 1.20 -7.51 -29.48
N ARG A 270 0.37 -8.46 -29.92
CA ARG A 270 -0.02 -9.63 -29.10
C ARG A 270 1.01 -10.76 -29.16
N THR A 271 2.27 -10.42 -29.32
CA THR A 271 3.43 -11.30 -29.18
C THR A 271 3.97 -11.23 -27.74
N ASP A 272 4.77 -12.19 -27.31
CA ASP A 272 5.45 -12.11 -26.00
C ASP A 272 6.27 -10.82 -25.87
N ALA A 273 7.09 -10.53 -26.89
CA ALA A 273 7.92 -9.33 -26.92
C ALA A 273 7.08 -8.03 -26.87
N GLY A 274 5.91 -8.01 -27.53
CA GLY A 274 4.99 -6.89 -27.50
C GLY A 274 4.39 -6.64 -26.11
N TYR A 275 3.93 -7.70 -25.43
CA TYR A 275 3.45 -7.58 -24.05
C TYR A 275 4.57 -7.19 -23.08
N GLU A 276 5.75 -7.82 -23.19
CA GLU A 276 6.88 -7.50 -22.32
C GLU A 276 7.29 -6.03 -22.41
N ALA A 277 7.39 -5.49 -23.64
CA ALA A 277 7.74 -4.09 -23.85
C ALA A 277 6.69 -3.14 -23.23
N ASP A 278 5.40 -3.43 -23.42
CA ASP A 278 4.33 -2.59 -22.88
C ASP A 278 4.19 -2.69 -21.36
N ILE A 279 4.41 -3.89 -20.78
CA ILE A 279 4.46 -4.10 -19.34
C ILE A 279 5.62 -3.31 -18.73
N ARG A 280 6.82 -3.41 -19.29
CA ARG A 280 7.99 -2.65 -18.78
C ARG A 280 7.79 -1.14 -18.87
N ALA A 281 7.03 -0.66 -19.85
CA ALA A 281 6.76 0.76 -20.02
C ALA A 281 5.64 1.30 -19.11
N ARG A 282 4.73 0.44 -18.63
CA ARG A 282 3.47 0.90 -18.00
C ARG A 282 3.05 0.20 -16.71
N ALA A 283 3.69 -0.89 -16.32
CA ALA A 283 3.39 -1.53 -15.04
C ALA A 283 3.81 -0.61 -13.89
N ASP A 284 3.00 -0.56 -12.84
CA ASP A 284 3.19 0.32 -11.69
C ASP A 284 2.69 -0.37 -10.41
N THR A 285 3.00 0.21 -9.26
CA THR A 285 2.54 -0.27 -7.95
C THR A 285 1.02 -0.13 -7.80
N ILE A 286 0.36 -1.05 -7.09
CA ILE A 286 -1.02 -0.85 -6.60
C ILE A 286 -1.06 -0.43 -5.11
N TYR A 287 0.04 0.10 -4.60
CA TYR A 287 0.23 0.65 -3.25
C TYR A 287 0.05 -0.37 -2.12
N HIS A 288 0.66 -1.55 -2.25
CA HIS A 288 0.69 -2.60 -1.23
C HIS A 288 2.11 -2.92 -0.70
N PRO A 289 2.95 -1.92 -0.36
CA PRO A 289 4.31 -2.16 0.11
C PRO A 289 4.32 -2.83 1.49
N VAL A 290 5.20 -3.83 1.65
CA VAL A 290 5.40 -4.59 2.90
C VAL A 290 6.87 -5.00 3.07
N GLY A 291 7.21 -5.56 4.24
CA GLY A 291 8.40 -6.41 4.42
C GLY A 291 9.70 -5.73 4.83
N THR A 292 9.72 -4.39 4.92
CA THR A 292 10.91 -3.59 5.22
C THR A 292 11.35 -3.57 6.67
N CYS A 293 10.55 -4.12 7.57
CA CYS A 293 10.91 -4.42 8.96
C CYS A 293 10.49 -5.86 9.29
N ARG A 294 10.83 -6.79 8.40
CA ARG A 294 10.31 -8.17 8.41
C ARG A 294 10.42 -8.85 9.79
N MET A 295 9.30 -9.43 10.21
CA MET A 295 9.20 -10.37 11.32
C MET A 295 9.88 -11.70 10.99
N GLY A 296 10.63 -12.27 11.94
CA GLY A 296 11.24 -13.58 11.79
C GLY A 296 12.13 -14.00 12.96
N ARG A 297 12.85 -15.11 12.77
CA ARG A 297 13.82 -15.65 13.75
C ARG A 297 15.24 -15.78 13.18
N ASP A 298 15.41 -15.50 11.90
CA ASP A 298 16.68 -15.50 11.19
C ASP A 298 17.43 -14.16 11.34
N ASP A 299 18.68 -14.09 10.91
CA ASP A 299 19.54 -12.91 11.09
C ASP A 299 19.07 -11.67 10.29
N MET A 300 18.20 -11.86 9.29
CA MET A 300 17.62 -10.76 8.52
C MET A 300 16.27 -10.28 9.08
N ALA A 301 15.78 -10.86 10.19
CA ALA A 301 14.60 -10.38 10.86
C ALA A 301 14.87 -9.09 11.64
N VAL A 302 14.00 -8.10 11.47
CA VAL A 302 14.04 -6.81 12.18
C VAL A 302 13.26 -6.88 13.48
N VAL A 303 12.11 -7.56 13.46
CA VAL A 303 11.30 -7.81 14.65
C VAL A 303 11.15 -9.30 14.93
N ASP A 304 10.98 -9.64 16.20
CA ASP A 304 10.64 -11.00 16.64
C ASP A 304 9.15 -11.33 16.38
N PRO A 305 8.68 -12.57 16.61
CA PRO A 305 7.27 -12.95 16.44
C PRO A 305 6.27 -12.17 17.29
N GLU A 306 6.74 -11.50 18.35
CA GLU A 306 5.97 -10.60 19.21
C GLU A 306 6.05 -9.14 18.73
N LEU A 307 6.65 -8.90 17.55
CA LEU A 307 6.82 -7.60 16.89
C LEU A 307 7.78 -6.63 17.59
N ARG A 308 8.62 -7.13 18.51
CA ARG A 308 9.64 -6.34 19.20
C ARG A 308 10.87 -6.19 18.33
N VAL A 309 11.41 -4.98 18.26
CA VAL A 309 12.64 -4.70 17.52
C VAL A 309 13.79 -5.43 18.19
N ARG A 310 14.52 -6.22 17.41
CA ARG A 310 15.62 -7.05 17.94
C ARG A 310 16.78 -6.15 18.39
N GLY A 311 17.29 -6.41 19.59
CA GLY A 311 18.41 -5.64 20.16
C GLY A 311 18.03 -4.28 20.76
N VAL A 312 16.75 -3.88 20.73
CA VAL A 312 16.29 -2.62 21.34
C VAL A 312 15.08 -2.86 22.23
N ALA A 313 15.26 -2.71 23.54
CA ALA A 313 14.19 -2.88 24.50
C ALA A 313 13.16 -1.74 24.43
N GLY A 314 11.89 -2.03 24.72
CA GLY A 314 10.83 -1.02 24.74
C GLY A 314 10.44 -0.47 23.36
N LEU A 315 10.74 -1.17 22.27
CA LEU A 315 10.41 -0.76 20.90
C LEU A 315 9.73 -1.88 20.10
N ARG A 316 8.58 -1.59 19.48
CA ARG A 316 7.89 -2.48 18.53
C ARG A 316 7.64 -1.80 17.19
N VAL A 317 7.51 -2.61 16.14
CA VAL A 317 6.96 -2.16 14.86
C VAL A 317 5.61 -2.84 14.64
N VAL A 318 4.56 -2.06 14.42
CA VAL A 318 3.19 -2.56 14.24
C VAL A 318 2.59 -1.87 13.03
N ASP A 319 2.95 -2.37 11.84
CA ASP A 319 2.38 -1.97 10.56
C ASP A 319 2.72 -3.01 9.46
N ALA A 320 2.44 -2.68 8.20
CA ALA A 320 2.67 -3.55 7.04
C ALA A 320 4.15 -3.94 6.80
N SER A 321 5.12 -3.19 7.33
CA SER A 321 6.55 -3.48 7.18
C SER A 321 6.95 -4.82 7.81
N VAL A 322 6.20 -5.32 8.79
CA VAL A 322 6.56 -6.56 9.50
C VAL A 322 6.20 -7.83 8.73
N MET A 323 5.38 -7.73 7.69
CA MET A 323 4.94 -8.92 6.95
C MET A 323 6.14 -9.61 6.26
N PRO A 324 6.47 -10.87 6.58
CA PRO A 324 7.63 -11.52 5.98
C PRO A 324 7.49 -11.78 4.49
N ARG A 325 6.27 -12.07 4.06
CA ARG A 325 5.89 -12.21 2.65
C ARG A 325 4.60 -11.45 2.40
N LEU A 326 4.49 -10.88 1.21
CA LEU A 326 3.28 -10.24 0.76
C LEU A 326 2.12 -11.25 0.68
N VAL A 327 0.97 -10.84 1.20
CA VAL A 327 -0.25 -11.64 1.24
C VAL A 327 -1.03 -11.47 -0.06
N GLY A 328 -1.68 -12.53 -0.53
CA GLY A 328 -2.49 -12.48 -1.74
C GLY A 328 -3.77 -11.68 -1.53
N GLY A 329 -3.75 -10.40 -1.87
CA GLY A 329 -4.88 -9.47 -1.77
C GLY A 329 -4.47 -8.10 -1.20
N ASN A 330 -5.41 -7.17 -1.10
CA ASN A 330 -5.14 -5.81 -0.62
C ASN A 330 -4.66 -5.80 0.85
N THR A 331 -3.68 -4.95 1.17
CA THR A 331 -2.95 -5.03 2.46
C THR A 331 -3.58 -4.27 3.63
N ASN A 332 -4.72 -3.58 3.44
CA ASN A 332 -5.39 -2.85 4.52
C ASN A 332 -5.90 -3.77 5.64
N ALA A 333 -6.70 -4.79 5.30
CA ALA A 333 -7.23 -5.75 6.27
C ALA A 333 -6.14 -6.51 7.05
N PRO A 334 -5.08 -7.07 6.41
CA PRO A 334 -4.02 -7.75 7.15
C PRO A 334 -3.21 -6.78 8.04
N THR A 335 -3.04 -5.51 7.64
CA THR A 335 -2.41 -4.50 8.50
C THR A 335 -3.24 -4.22 9.76
N ILE A 336 -4.56 -4.09 9.63
CA ILE A 336 -5.47 -3.94 10.77
C ILE A 336 -5.42 -5.18 11.67
N MET A 337 -5.41 -6.38 11.10
CA MET A 337 -5.30 -7.63 11.86
C MET A 337 -3.99 -7.70 12.67
N ILE A 338 -2.86 -7.30 12.08
CA ILE A 338 -1.58 -7.20 12.79
C ILE A 338 -1.70 -6.24 13.98
N ALA A 339 -2.31 -5.08 13.78
CA ALA A 339 -2.51 -4.09 14.85
C ALA A 339 -3.40 -4.61 15.98
N GLU A 340 -4.50 -5.31 15.66
CA GLU A 340 -5.38 -5.94 16.67
C GLU A 340 -4.63 -7.01 17.46
N LYS A 341 -3.90 -7.89 16.77
CA LYS A 341 -3.10 -8.92 17.42
C LYS A 341 -2.02 -8.32 18.33
N ALA A 342 -1.37 -7.25 17.89
CA ALA A 342 -0.38 -6.52 18.68
C ALA A 342 -1.00 -5.87 19.92
N ALA A 343 -2.18 -5.26 19.79
CA ALA A 343 -2.89 -4.66 20.91
C ALA A 343 -3.19 -5.69 22.01
N ASP A 344 -3.61 -6.90 21.63
CA ASP A 344 -3.82 -8.01 22.58
C ASP A 344 -2.52 -8.43 23.28
N MET A 345 -1.43 -8.60 22.53
CA MET A 345 -0.12 -8.97 23.11
C MET A 345 0.35 -7.94 24.14
N ILE A 346 0.25 -6.65 23.79
CA ILE A 346 0.64 -5.54 24.68
C ILE A 346 -0.24 -5.50 25.93
N ARG A 347 -1.56 -5.74 25.80
CA ARG A 347 -2.48 -5.73 26.94
C ARG A 347 -2.21 -6.86 27.93
N LEU A 348 -1.77 -8.02 27.43
CA LEU A 348 -1.48 -9.21 28.23
C LEU A 348 -0.05 -9.23 28.81
N GLY A 349 0.74 -8.20 28.57
CA GLY A 349 2.13 -8.11 29.06
C GLY A 349 3.14 -8.96 28.26
N GLY A 350 2.76 -9.35 27.04
CA GLY A 350 3.65 -10.03 26.09
C GLY A 350 4.51 -9.05 25.31
#